data_AF-A0A8T4I5M3-F1
#
_entry.id   AF-A0A8T4I5M3-F1
#
_cell.length_a   1.000
_cell.length_b   1.000
_cell.length_c   1.000
_cell.angle_alpha   90.00
_cell.angle_beta   90.00
_cell.angle_gamma   90.00
#
_symmetry.space_group_name_H-M   'P 1'
#
loop_
_entity.id
_entity.type
_entity.pdbx_description
1 polymer ?
#
loop_
_entity_poly.entity_id
_entity_poly.type
_entity_poly.pdbx_seq_one_letter_code
_entity_poly.pdbx_strand_id
1 'polypeptide(L)' 'MPTSDAEGKDWSLARFERQLPDTVCDVGPGEGTDAKLFRPVHKGVWWTAVEVHKPYVAKYK' A
#
# COMPACT_ATOMS: atom_id res chain seq x y z
N MET A 1 2.09 3.94 7.50
CA MET A 1 2.46 4.45 8.85
C MET A 1 1.23 4.55 9.76
N PRO A 2 1.32 4.19 11.06
CA PRO A 2 0.32 4.62 12.04
C PRO A 2 0.27 6.15 11.97
N THR A 3 -0.92 6.74 11.92
CA THR A 3 -1.13 8.17 11.59
C THR A 3 -0.71 8.59 10.18
N SER A 4 -0.81 7.72 9.17
CA SER A 4 -0.75 8.17 7.77
C SER A 4 -1.89 9.16 7.52
N ASP A 5 -1.53 10.43 7.43
CA ASP A 5 -2.41 11.56 7.16
C ASP A 5 -3.13 11.35 5.81
N ALA A 6 -4.20 12.10 5.54
CA ALA A 6 -4.93 12.00 4.26
C ALA A 6 -4.09 12.50 3.07
N GLU A 7 -2.98 13.19 3.37
CA GLU A 7 -2.12 13.83 2.39
C GLU A 7 -1.56 12.82 1.36
N GLY A 8 -1.72 13.15 0.08
CA GLY A 8 -1.15 12.40 -1.03
C GLY A 8 -1.90 11.13 -1.45
N LYS A 9 -2.93 10.68 -0.71
CA LYS A 9 -3.67 9.45 -1.04
C LYS A 9 -4.45 9.54 -2.34
N ASP A 10 -5.19 10.62 -2.55
CA ASP A 10 -5.97 10.82 -3.78
C ASP A 10 -5.07 10.92 -5.01
N TRP A 11 -3.94 11.62 -4.87
CA TRP A 11 -2.95 11.76 -5.93
C TRP A 11 -2.28 10.42 -6.29
N SER A 12 -2.02 9.59 -5.28
CA SER A 12 -1.37 8.28 -5.45
C SER A 12 -2.34 7.26 -6.04
N LEU A 13 -3.60 7.27 -5.58
CA LEU A 13 -4.69 6.48 -6.13
C LEU A 13 -4.91 6.76 -7.61
N ALA A 14 -5.00 8.04 -7.99
CA ALA A 14 -5.18 8.45 -9.38
C ALA A 14 -4.02 8.00 -10.29
N ARG A 15 -2.79 7.88 -9.76
CA ARG A 15 -1.66 7.30 -10.50
C ARG A 15 -1.77 5.80 -10.64
N PHE A 16 -2.14 5.13 -9.56
CA PHE A 16 -2.34 3.69 -9.55
C PHE A 16 -3.42 3.29 -10.56
N GLU A 17 -4.55 3.99 -10.60
CA GLU A 17 -5.65 3.80 -11.57
C GLU A 17 -5.21 3.97 -13.02
N ARG A 18 -4.27 4.89 -13.28
CA ARG A 18 -3.76 5.13 -14.63
C ARG A 18 -2.77 4.06 -15.09
N GLN A 19 -2.00 3.49 -14.16
CA GLN A 19 -0.91 2.57 -14.49
C GLN A 19 -1.35 1.10 -14.44
N LEU A 20 -2.28 0.76 -13.55
CA LEU A 20 -2.75 -0.61 -13.31
C LEU A 20 -1.59 -1.63 -13.27
N PRO A 21 -0.64 -1.49 -12.34
CA PRO A 21 0.53 -2.34 -12.33
C PRO A 21 0.19 -3.76 -11.84
N ASP A 22 0.75 -4.78 -12.48
CA ASP A 22 0.63 -6.18 -12.05
C ASP A 22 1.45 -6.50 -10.78
N THR A 23 2.44 -5.66 -10.46
CA THR A 23 3.29 -5.82 -9.27
C THR A 23 3.53 -4.50 -8.56
N VAL A 24 3.47 -4.49 -7.23
CA VAL A 24 3.75 -3.33 -6.38
C VAL A 24 4.79 -3.67 -5.33
N CYS A 25 5.76 -2.77 -5.15
CA CYS A 25 6.66 -2.76 -4.01
C CYS A 25 6.27 -1.59 -3.10
N ASP A 26 5.77 -1.90 -1.90
CA ASP A 26 5.33 -0.94 -0.90
C ASP A 26 6.40 -0.84 0.21
N VAL A 27 7.04 0.31 0.31
CA VAL A 27 8.15 0.57 1.24
C VAL A 27 7.64 1.43 2.38
N GLY A 28 7.79 0.94 3.62
CA GLY A 28 7.18 1.53 4.81
C GLY A 28 5.64 1.37 4.85
N PRO A 29 5.11 0.16 4.57
CA PRO A 29 3.66 -0.07 4.50
C PRO A 29 2.97 0.24 5.85
N GLY A 30 3.69 0.14 6.98
CA GLY A 30 3.14 0.30 8.31
C GLY A 30 1.87 -0.53 8.50
N GLU A 31 0.72 0.14 8.67
CA GLU A 31 -0.58 -0.50 8.84
C GLU A 31 -1.26 -0.99 7.53
N GLY A 32 -0.56 -0.93 6.40
CA GLY A 32 -1.05 -1.37 5.10
C GLY A 32 -2.16 -0.48 4.55
N THR A 33 -2.17 0.80 4.93
CA THR A 33 -3.22 1.76 4.57
C THR A 33 -3.36 1.90 3.05
N ASP A 34 -2.24 2.03 2.34
CA ASP A 34 -2.25 2.19 0.88
C ASP A 34 -2.61 0.88 0.18
N ALA A 35 -2.14 -0.27 0.68
CA ALA A 35 -2.59 -1.57 0.20
C ALA A 35 -4.11 -1.76 0.35
N LYS A 36 -4.71 -1.31 1.47
CA LYS A 36 -6.17 -1.35 1.67
C LYS A 36 -6.90 -0.42 0.71
N LEU A 37 -6.31 0.72 0.37
CA LEU A 37 -6.87 1.70 -0.56
C LEU A 37 -6.77 1.26 -2.04
N PHE A 38 -5.65 0.68 -2.45
CA PHE A 38 -5.34 0.42 -3.87
C PHE A 38 -5.75 -0.97 -4.35
N ARG A 39 -5.67 -2.01 -3.52
CA ARG A 39 -6.04 -3.39 -3.91
C ARG A 39 -7.51 -3.58 -4.34
N PRO A 40 -8.47 -2.75 -3.89
CA PRO A 40 -9.81 -2.77 -4.45
C PRO A 40 -9.87 -2.40 -5.95
N VAL A 41 -9.02 -1.48 -6.41
CA VAL A 41 -9.04 -0.91 -7.77
C VAL A 41 -8.57 -1.89 -8.82
N HIS A 42 -7.47 -2.59 -8.58
CA HIS A 42 -6.90 -3.55 -9.53
C HIS A 42 -6.68 -4.91 -8.84
N LYS A 43 -7.35 -5.95 -9.35
CA LYS A 43 -7.31 -7.31 -8.82
C LYS A 43 -6.18 -8.12 -9.47
N GLY A 44 -5.65 -9.09 -8.73
CA GLY A 44 -4.60 -9.99 -9.21
C GLY A 44 -3.18 -9.46 -9.03
N VAL A 45 -3.02 -8.23 -8.52
CA VAL A 45 -1.71 -7.59 -8.32
C VAL A 45 -0.89 -8.32 -7.25
N TRP A 46 0.39 -8.54 -7.53
CA TRP A 46 1.39 -9.04 -6.58
C TRP A 46 1.96 -7.90 -5.72
N TRP A 47 1.96 -8.04 -4.40
CA TRP A 47 2.43 -7.01 -3.47
C TRP A 47 3.62 -7.51 -2.65
N THR A 48 4.73 -6.77 -2.72
CA THR A 48 5.89 -6.95 -1.85
C THR A 48 5.94 -5.79 -0.87
N ALA A 49 5.95 -6.10 0.42
CA ALA A 49 5.95 -5.11 1.51
C ALA A 49 7.32 -5.10 2.20
N VAL A 50 7.95 -3.94 2.30
CA VAL A 50 9.26 -3.75 2.96
C VAL A 50 9.09 -2.85 4.17
N GLU A 51 9.26 -3.42 5.37
CA GLU A 51 9.06 -2.72 6.63
C GLU A 51 10.21 -2.98 7.60
N VAL A 52 10.72 -1.90 8.19
CA VAL A 52 11.84 -1.93 9.16
C VAL A 52 11.33 -1.92 10.60
N HIS A 53 10.14 -1.35 10.84
CA HIS A 53 9.52 -1.28 12.14
C HIS A 53 8.88 -2.63 12.49
N LYS A 54 9.63 -3.43 13.24
CA LYS A 54 9.28 -4.81 13.66
C LYS A 54 7.80 -5.02 14.05
N PRO A 55 7.12 -4.14 14.80
CA PRO A 55 5.69 -4.29 15.10
C PRO A 55 4.74 -4.44 13.89
N TYR A 56 5.11 -3.89 12.72
CA TYR A 56 4.31 -3.94 11.49
C TYR A 56 4.65 -5.12 10.57
N VAL A 57 5.73 -5.85 10.83
CA VAL A 57 6.21 -6.95 9.97
C VAL A 57 5.39 -8.25 10.13
N ALA A 58 4.81 -8.51 11.31
CA ALA A 58 4.28 -9.85 11.64
C ALA A 58 2.79 -9.90 12.08
N LYS A 59 2.02 -8.80 11.98
CA LYS A 59 0.63 -8.74 12.48
C LYS A 59 -0.48 -8.87 11.44
N TYR A 60 -0.17 -9.25 10.20
CA TYR A 60 -1.19 -9.65 9.22
C TYR A 60 -1.31 -11.17 9.17
N LYS A 61 -2.09 -11.72 10.11
CA LYS A 61 -2.77 -13.01 9.93
C LYS A 61 -4.23 -12.74 9.63
#